data_AF-A0A3D3CGW5-F1
#
_entry.id   AF-A0A3D3CGW5-F1
#
_cell.length_a   1.000
_cell.length_b   1.000
_cell.length_c   1.000
_cell.angle_alpha   90.00
_cell.angle_beta   90.00
_cell.angle_gamma   90.00
#
_symmetry.space_group_name_H-M   'P 1'
#
loop_
_entity.id
_entity.type
_entity.pdbx_description
1 polymer ?
#
loop_
_entity_poly.entity_id
_entity_poly.type
_entity_poly.pdbx_seq_one_letter_code
_entity_poly.pdbx_strand_id
1 'polypeptide(L)' 'MTVLENLEMGAFSVREPRVVGERLERAFSLFPILKERQWQLAGSLSGGEQQ' A
#
# COMPACT_ATOMS: atom_id res chain seq x y z
N MET A 1 -3.61 -7.82 -5.91
CA MET A 1 -3.40 -6.84 -4.83
C MET A 1 -2.87 -5.54 -5.39
N THR A 2 -3.51 -4.42 -5.09
CA THR A 2 -3.03 -3.06 -5.42
C THR A 2 -1.97 -2.59 -4.43
N VAL A 3 -1.28 -1.50 -4.77
CA VAL A 3 -0.35 -0.83 -3.84
C VAL A 3 -1.09 -0.39 -2.57
N LEU A 4 -2.30 0.16 -2.69
CA LEU A 4 -3.12 0.54 -1.55
C LEU A 4 -3.46 -0.66 -0.65
N GLU A 5 -3.95 -1.75 -1.23
CA GLU A 5 -4.27 -2.97 -0.48
C GLU A 5 -3.02 -3.52 0.24
N ASN A 6 -1.84 -3.42 -0.36
CA ASN A 6 -0.59 -3.81 0.29
C ASN A 6 -0.25 -2.95 1.51
N LEU A 7 -0.44 -1.64 1.40
CA LEU A 7 -0.22 -0.71 2.52
C LEU A 7 -1.25 -0.90 3.64
N GLU A 8 -2.50 -1.17 3.29
CA GLU A 8 -3.57 -1.46 4.26
C GLU A 8 -3.33 -2.78 5.01
N MET A 9 -2.80 -3.81 4.34
CA MET A 9 -2.38 -5.04 5.03
C MET A 9 -1.31 -4.79 6.09
N GLY A 10 -0.41 -3.83 5.89
CA GLY A 10 0.57 -3.43 6.91
C GLY A 10 -0.07 -2.85 8.18
N ALA A 11 -1.34 -2.43 8.11
CA ALA A 11 -2.12 -1.91 9.21
C ALA A 11 -3.17 -2.91 9.75
N PHE A 12 -3.14 -4.19 9.37
CA PHE A 12 -4.20 -5.17 9.70
C PHE A 12 -4.53 -5.30 11.20
N SER A 13 -3.57 -5.02 12.09
CA SER A 13 -3.75 -5.07 13.55
C SER A 13 -4.35 -3.80 14.14
N VAL A 14 -4.51 -2.74 13.34
CA VAL A 14 -5.06 -1.45 13.78
C VAL A 14 -6.59 -1.51 13.68
N ARG A 15 -7.26 -1.37 14.83
CA ARG A 15 -8.73 -1.42 14.92
C ARG A 15 -9.43 -0.10 14.61
N GLU A 16 -8.70 1.02 14.68
CA GLU A 16 -9.23 2.36 14.46
C GLU A 16 -8.97 2.81 13.02
N PRO A 17 -10.00 2.93 12.16
CA PRO A 17 -9.83 3.30 10.75
C PRO A 17 -9.19 4.68 10.55
N ARG A 18 -9.41 5.62 11.48
CA ARG A 18 -8.80 6.96 11.40
C ARG A 18 -7.27 6.88 11.47
N VAL A 19 -6.75 6.02 12.35
CA VAL A 19 -5.31 5.81 12.51
C VAL A 19 -4.70 5.19 11.26
N VAL A 20 -5.44 4.33 10.55
CA VAL A 20 -5.01 3.78 9.26
C VAL A 20 -4.90 4.89 8.22
N GLY A 21 -5.92 5.76 8.14
CA GLY A 21 -5.93 6.92 7.24
C GLY A 21 -4.75 7.87 7.48
N GLU A 22 -4.50 8.27 8.73
CA GLU A 22 -3.38 9.14 9.10
C GLU A 22 -2.02 8.53 8.73
N ARG A 23 -1.86 7.21 8.90
CA ARG A 23 -0.63 6.50 8.53
C ARG A 23 -0.44 6.41 7.02
N LEU A 24 -1.51 6.18 6.27
CA LEU A 24 -1.49 6.21 4.81
C LEU A 24 -1.13 7.60 4.29
N GLU A 25 -1.74 8.65 4.84
CA GLU A 25 -1.41 10.04 4.50
C GLU A 25 0.07 10.33 4.77
N ARG A 26 0.58 9.93 5.95
CA ARG A 26 2.01 10.06 6.26
C ARG A 26 2.89 9.29 5.27
N ALA A 27 2.51 8.06 4.91
CA ALA A 27 3.25 7.26 3.93
C ALA A 27 3.28 7.95 2.55
N PHE A 28 2.16 8.54 2.12
CA PHE A 28 2.07 9.29 0.88
C PHE A 28 2.84 10.61 0.91
N SER A 29 2.92 11.28 2.06
CA SER A 29 3.78 12.46 2.23
C SER A 29 5.26 12.10 2.10
N LEU A 30 5.68 10.95 2.63
CA LEU A 30 7.06 10.47 2.55
C LEU A 30 7.42 9.90 1.18
N PHE A 31 6.46 9.22 0.54
CA PHE A 31 6.63 8.56 -0.76
C PHE A 31 5.47 8.93 -1.70
N PRO A 32 5.51 10.12 -2.33
CA PRO A 32 4.44 10.58 -3.22
C PRO A 32 4.11 9.60 -4.36
N ILE A 33 5.12 8.85 -4.83
CA ILE A 33 4.98 7.83 -5.86
C ILE A 33 4.00 6.70 -5.48
N LEU A 34 3.86 6.39 -4.17
CA LEU A 34 2.89 5.41 -3.70
C LEU A 34 1.45 5.91 -3.85
N LYS A 35 1.23 7.22 -3.69
CA LYS A 35 -0.08 7.86 -3.88
C LYS A 35 -0.46 7.88 -5.36
N GLU A 36 0.49 8.24 -6.22
CA GLU A 36 0.29 8.25 -7.68
C GLU A 36 -0.04 6.86 -8.23
N ARG A 37 0.54 5.80 -7.63
CA ARG A 37 0.37 4.41 -8.06
C ARG A 37 -0.54 3.59 -7.15
N GLN A 38 -1.30 4.21 -6.25
CA GLN A 38 -2.06 3.49 -5.22
C GLN A 38 -3.05 2.46 -5.80
N TRP A 39 -3.60 2.75 -6.98
CA TRP A 39 -4.54 1.89 -7.70
C TRP A 39 -3.87 0.87 -8.63
N GLN A 40 -2.56 1.01 -8.85
CA GLN A 40 -1.81 0.06 -9.67
C GLN A 40 -1.77 -1.29 -8.95
N LEU A 41 -1.99 -2.38 -9.68
CA LEU A 41 -1.71 -3.71 -9.18
C LEU A 41 -0.23 -3.79 -8.80
N ALA A 42 0.07 -4.17 -7.56
CA ALA A 42 1.44 -4.43 -7.11
C ALA A 42 2.10 -5.59 -7.89
N GLY A 43 1.30 -6.33 -8.68
CA GLY A 43 1.75 -7.40 -9.58
C GLY A 43 2.01 -6.92 -11.01
N SER A 44 3.16 -6.30 -11.23
CA SER A 44 3.88 -6.42 -12.49
C SER A 44 5.39 -6.37 -12.21
N LEU A 45 5.90 -7.38 -11.50
CA LEU A 45 7.25 -7.96 -11.60
C LEU A 45 7.54 -8.86 -10.38
N SER A 46 7.22 -10.14 -10.50
CA SER A 46 8.13 -11.21 -10.06
C SER A 46 7.98 -12.42 -10.99
N GLY A 47 8.24 -12.19 -12.29
CA GLY A 47 8.35 -13.27 -13.28
C GLY A 47 9.51 -14.24 -13.03
N GLY A 48 10.31 -14.03 -11.96
CA GLY A 48 11.37 -14.93 -11.51
C GLY A 48 10.96 -15.94 -10.43
N GLU A 49 9.73 -15.90 -9.90
CA GLU A 49 9.28 -16.81 -8.82
C GLU A 49 8.03 -17.64 -9.19
N GLN A 50 7.75 -17.81 -10.48
CA GLN A 50 6.77 -18.80 -10.96
C GLN A 50 7.41 -19.96 -11.75
N GLN A 51 8.74 -20.13 -11.67
CA GLN A 51 9.45 -21.33 -12.12
C GLN A 51 10.27 -21.93 -10.98
#